data_AF-A0A1G8CWC1-F1
#
_entry.id   AF-A0A1G8CWC1-F1
#
_cell.length_a   1.000
_cell.length_b   1.000
_cell.length_c   1.000
_cell.angle_alpha   90.00
_cell.angle_beta   90.00
_cell.angle_gamma   90.00
#
_symmetry.space_group_name_H-M   'P 1'
#
loop_
_entity.id
_entity.type
_entity.pdbx_description
1 polymer ?
#
loop_
_entity_poly.entity_id
_entity_poly.type
_entity_poly.pdbx_seq_one_letter_code
_entity_poly.pdbx_strand_id
1 'polypeptide(L)'
;MACLVNGYGSKPAAGWSVGHQSADGQGFSLGNGDGYINFVASGSNIVQVYIMETITDGTTALAAGANRRSAGWSDGTSSTERQVFYHPYGVLSTNPHWVVAADEKTVSICYGGGITTSDASNAYYGTAHYFGRYINALGLTGPAEFVSLGGNYATGIAPFGGGLYGMALRNPFTGLIDQGASPRYGASNATFAGGLVGAVGKLVPDRLLLFRGALTCYGTGLNGTTGARAYAGQLRGLLSEPALCGSLLSSVLPLFGASDTWQSRVKPLALPGGKQIYPMFANSQDQGFFLSADPGDWS
;
A
#
# COMPACT_ATOMS: atom_id res chain seq x y z
N MET A 1 -7.18 -19.88 -5.86
CA MET A 1 -6.31 -19.16 -6.82
C MET A 1 -6.50 -17.67 -6.65
N ALA A 2 -5.49 -16.84 -6.95
CA ALA A 2 -5.52 -15.40 -6.69
C ALA A 2 -6.57 -14.67 -7.55
N CYS A 3 -7.39 -13.83 -6.91
CA CYS A 3 -8.44 -13.04 -7.57
C CYS A 3 -7.90 -12.12 -8.67
N LEU A 4 -6.64 -11.71 -8.56
CA LEU A 4 -5.95 -10.86 -9.54
C LEU A 4 -5.69 -11.60 -10.87
N VAL A 5 -5.61 -12.93 -10.85
CA VAL A 5 -5.28 -13.78 -12.00
C VAL A 5 -6.54 -14.38 -12.64
N ASN A 6 -7.51 -14.78 -11.82
CA ASN A 6 -8.70 -15.50 -12.29
C ASN A 6 -10.02 -14.73 -12.14
N GLY A 7 -10.00 -13.56 -11.50
CA GLY A 7 -11.21 -12.84 -11.12
C GLY A 7 -11.80 -13.31 -9.79
N TYR A 8 -12.88 -12.65 -9.36
CA TYR A 8 -13.58 -12.94 -8.10
C TYR A 8 -15.08 -12.66 -8.25
N GLY A 9 -15.91 -13.69 -8.05
CA GLY A 9 -17.36 -13.60 -8.27
C GLY A 9 -17.65 -13.19 -9.72
N SER A 10 -18.33 -12.06 -9.91
CA SER A 10 -18.62 -11.49 -11.24
C SER A 10 -17.56 -10.51 -11.75
N LYS A 11 -16.47 -10.29 -11.00
CA LYS A 11 -15.38 -9.40 -11.39
C LYS A 11 -14.34 -10.17 -12.22
N PRO A 12 -13.91 -9.64 -13.38
CA PRO A 12 -12.89 -10.29 -14.20
C PRO A 12 -11.52 -10.32 -13.49
N ALA A 13 -10.60 -11.10 -14.06
CA ALA A 13 -9.19 -11.03 -13.68
C ALA A 13 -8.65 -9.60 -13.88
N ALA A 14 -7.71 -9.20 -13.02
CA ALA A 14 -7.08 -7.89 -13.09
C ALA A 14 -5.93 -7.83 -14.09
N GLY A 15 -5.54 -8.94 -14.74
CA GLY A 15 -4.44 -8.96 -15.71
C GLY A 15 -3.06 -9.29 -15.11
N TRP A 16 -3.02 -9.74 -13.86
CA TRP A 16 -1.80 -10.23 -13.22
C TRP A 16 -1.59 -11.72 -13.52
N SER A 17 -0.33 -12.17 -13.48
CA SER A 17 0.05 -13.58 -13.65
C SER A 17 0.66 -14.16 -12.38
N VAL A 18 0.51 -15.47 -12.17
CA VAL A 18 1.29 -16.19 -11.15
C VAL A 18 2.72 -16.30 -11.64
N GLY A 19 3.68 -15.82 -10.84
CA GLY A 19 5.11 -15.99 -11.14
C GLY A 19 5.63 -17.36 -10.70
N HIS A 20 5.28 -17.76 -9.48
CA HIS A 20 5.51 -19.10 -8.95
C HIS A 20 4.57 -19.35 -7.76
N GLN A 21 4.45 -20.61 -7.39
CA GLN A 21 3.83 -21.06 -6.14
C GLN A 21 4.67 -22.22 -5.60
N SER A 22 5.15 -22.09 -4.37
CA SER A 22 6.01 -23.10 -3.76
C SER A 22 5.23 -24.37 -3.43
N ALA A 23 5.89 -25.53 -3.50
CA ALA A 23 5.25 -26.84 -3.30
C ALA A 23 4.70 -27.04 -1.88
N ASP A 24 5.32 -26.38 -0.89
CA ASP A 24 4.91 -26.39 0.52
C ASP A 24 3.77 -25.41 0.84
N GLY A 25 3.32 -24.62 -0.16
CA GLY A 25 2.29 -23.61 -0.01
C GLY A 25 2.69 -22.41 0.86
N GLN A 26 3.97 -22.29 1.23
CA GLN A 26 4.48 -21.21 2.09
C GLN A 26 4.83 -19.93 1.31
N GLY A 27 4.86 -19.99 -0.02
CA GLY A 27 5.19 -18.84 -0.85
C GLY A 27 4.48 -18.84 -2.20
N PHE A 28 4.17 -17.64 -2.68
CA PHE A 28 3.74 -17.43 -4.05
C PHE A 28 4.11 -16.03 -4.52
N SER A 29 4.08 -15.81 -5.83
CA SER A 29 4.35 -14.50 -6.42
C SER A 29 3.38 -14.15 -7.53
N LEU A 30 3.20 -12.84 -7.72
CA LEU A 30 2.36 -12.26 -8.77
C LEU A 30 3.17 -11.25 -9.58
N GLY A 31 2.95 -11.20 -10.89
CA GLY A 31 3.62 -10.25 -11.80
C GLY A 31 2.65 -9.52 -12.73
N ASN A 32 3.08 -8.36 -13.20
CA ASN A 32 2.32 -7.45 -14.09
C ASN A 32 3.13 -6.99 -15.33
N GLY A 33 4.27 -7.64 -15.59
CA GLY A 33 5.23 -7.29 -16.64
C GLY A 33 6.28 -6.24 -16.24
N ASP A 34 6.04 -5.43 -15.20
CA ASP A 34 7.00 -4.43 -14.71
C ASP A 34 7.83 -4.96 -13.53
N GLY A 35 7.30 -5.95 -12.81
CA GLY A 35 8.00 -6.64 -11.72
C GLY A 35 7.14 -7.73 -11.11
N TYR A 36 7.69 -8.37 -10.08
CA TYR A 36 7.03 -9.38 -9.27
C TYR A 36 6.95 -8.94 -7.82
N ILE A 37 5.85 -9.27 -7.16
CA ILE A 37 5.72 -9.29 -5.71
C ILE A 37 5.68 -10.75 -5.24
N ASN A 38 6.42 -11.09 -4.20
CA ASN A 38 6.48 -12.42 -3.60
C ASN A 38 6.04 -12.32 -2.15
N PHE A 39 5.06 -13.15 -1.79
CA PHE A 39 4.54 -13.28 -0.44
C PHE A 39 5.10 -14.57 0.17
N VAL A 40 5.71 -14.47 1.34
CA VAL A 40 6.35 -15.59 2.06
C VAL A 40 5.75 -15.67 3.46
N ALA A 41 5.13 -16.79 3.79
CA ALA A 41 4.64 -17.05 5.13
C ALA A 41 5.80 -17.05 6.14
N SER A 42 5.65 -16.32 7.24
CA SER A 42 6.68 -16.12 8.26
C SER A 42 6.08 -16.21 9.67
N GLY A 43 5.31 -17.27 9.92
CA GLY A 43 4.56 -17.49 11.16
C GLY A 43 3.06 -17.29 10.98
N SER A 44 2.29 -17.47 12.06
CA SER A 44 0.83 -17.69 11.97
C SER A 44 0.00 -16.53 11.42
N ASN A 45 0.52 -15.29 11.39
CA ASN A 45 -0.21 -14.10 10.94
C ASN A 45 0.67 -13.11 10.18
N ILE A 46 1.85 -13.55 9.75
CA ILE A 46 2.92 -12.70 9.22
C ILE A 46 3.25 -13.20 7.83
N VAL A 47 3.15 -12.30 6.86
CA VAL A 47 3.62 -12.52 5.49
C VAL A 47 4.75 -11.55 5.23
N GLN A 48 5.95 -12.06 5.01
CA GLN A 48 7.04 -11.23 4.50
C GLN A 48 6.82 -10.96 3.02
N VAL A 49 7.02 -9.72 2.62
CA VAL A 49 6.82 -9.26 1.25
C VAL A 49 8.16 -8.93 0.65
N TYR A 50 8.37 -9.42 -0.57
CA TYR A 50 9.54 -9.15 -1.40
C TYR A 50 9.09 -8.65 -2.76
N ILE A 51 9.93 -7.84 -3.42
CA ILE A 51 9.76 -7.50 -4.83
C ILE A 51 11.02 -7.89 -5.62
N MET A 52 10.86 -8.23 -6.89
CA MET A 52 11.97 -8.65 -7.76
C MET A 52 11.66 -8.41 -9.24
N GLU A 53 12.69 -8.32 -10.09
CA GLU A 53 12.53 -8.06 -11.52
C GLU A 53 12.14 -9.31 -12.30
N THR A 54 12.71 -10.45 -11.91
CA THR A 54 12.54 -11.72 -12.59
C THR A 54 12.48 -12.85 -11.58
N ILE A 55 11.89 -13.97 -11.98
CA ILE A 55 11.95 -15.24 -11.25
C ILE A 55 12.70 -16.23 -12.13
N THR A 56 13.77 -16.79 -11.60
CA THR A 56 14.58 -17.82 -12.27
C THR A 56 14.39 -19.19 -11.64
N ASP A 57 13.95 -19.25 -10.38
CA ASP A 57 13.65 -20.48 -9.66
C ASP A 57 12.54 -20.23 -8.63
N GLY A 58 11.48 -21.04 -8.67
CA GLY A 58 10.32 -20.98 -7.78
C GLY A 58 10.18 -22.19 -6.85
N THR A 59 11.24 -22.97 -6.65
CA THR A 59 11.21 -24.21 -5.84
C THR A 59 11.08 -23.97 -4.33
N THR A 60 11.44 -22.78 -3.84
CA THR A 60 11.33 -22.41 -2.42
C THR A 60 10.32 -21.27 -2.23
N ALA A 61 9.90 -21.02 -0.99
CA ALA A 61 8.88 -20.00 -0.68
C ALA A 61 9.29 -18.57 -1.11
N LEU A 62 10.57 -18.23 -0.98
CA LEU A 62 11.15 -17.02 -1.57
C LEU A 62 11.81 -17.38 -2.90
N ALA A 63 11.19 -16.99 -4.01
CA ALA A 63 11.75 -17.24 -5.33
C ALA A 63 13.18 -16.67 -5.47
N ALA A 64 14.01 -17.39 -6.23
CA ALA A 64 15.27 -16.85 -6.72
C ALA A 64 15.00 -16.01 -7.98
N GLY A 65 15.78 -14.96 -8.15
CA GLY A 65 15.55 -13.98 -9.19
C GLY A 65 16.51 -12.80 -9.12
N ALA A 66 16.35 -11.85 -10.04
CA ALA A 66 17.15 -10.64 -10.06
C ALA A 66 16.55 -9.54 -9.18
N ASN A 67 17.44 -8.76 -8.55
CA ASN A 67 17.10 -7.54 -7.82
C ASN A 67 16.03 -7.76 -6.73
N ARG A 68 16.18 -8.80 -5.92
CA ARG A 68 15.22 -9.07 -4.83
C ARG A 68 15.42 -8.06 -3.71
N ARG A 69 14.30 -7.52 -3.23
CA ARG A 69 14.27 -6.49 -2.17
C ARG A 69 13.14 -6.77 -1.18
N SER A 70 13.36 -6.37 0.07
CA SER A 70 12.35 -6.34 1.13
C SER A 70 12.72 -5.28 2.16
N ALA A 71 11.96 -4.19 2.24
CA ALA A 71 12.30 -3.08 3.13
C ALA A 71 13.76 -2.61 2.93
N GLY A 72 14.59 -2.63 3.98
CA GLY A 72 16.02 -2.32 3.90
C GLY A 72 16.92 -3.46 3.42
N TRP A 73 16.39 -4.67 3.26
CA TRP A 73 17.13 -5.82 2.72
C TRP A 73 17.10 -5.87 1.20
N SER A 74 18.24 -6.25 0.65
CA SER A 74 18.39 -6.73 -0.72
C SER A 74 19.51 -7.77 -0.79
N ASP A 75 19.59 -8.50 -1.89
CA ASP A 75 20.65 -9.48 -2.13
C ASP A 75 22.05 -8.84 -1.90
N GLY A 76 22.90 -9.51 -1.13
CA GLY A 76 24.25 -9.04 -0.80
C GLY A 76 24.35 -8.02 0.33
N THR A 77 23.23 -7.56 0.91
CA THR A 77 23.24 -6.67 2.08
C THR A 77 23.26 -7.44 3.40
N SER A 78 23.80 -6.82 4.46
CA SER A 78 23.76 -7.36 5.82
C SER A 78 22.46 -7.06 6.58
N SER A 79 21.56 -6.26 6.00
CA SER A 79 20.30 -5.88 6.63
C SER A 79 19.37 -7.08 6.79
N THR A 80 18.81 -7.28 7.98
CA THR A 80 17.79 -8.31 8.22
C THR A 80 16.36 -7.75 8.16
N GLU A 81 16.21 -6.46 7.89
CA GLU A 81 14.91 -5.80 7.81
C GLU A 81 14.05 -6.44 6.70
N ARG A 82 12.76 -6.62 6.97
CA ARG A 82 11.77 -7.11 6.00
C ARG A 82 10.51 -6.26 6.05
N GLN A 83 9.91 -6.05 4.88
CA GLN A 83 8.53 -5.58 4.82
C GLN A 83 7.62 -6.75 5.19
N VAL A 84 6.71 -6.51 6.11
CA VAL A 84 5.81 -7.54 6.63
C VAL A 84 4.38 -7.05 6.47
N PHE A 85 3.55 -7.84 5.81
CA PHE A 85 2.12 -7.72 5.96
C PHE A 85 1.69 -8.51 7.21
N TYR A 86 1.25 -7.80 8.25
CA TYR A 86 0.89 -8.40 9.54
C TYR A 86 -0.51 -7.96 9.94
N HIS A 87 -1.39 -8.93 10.20
CA HIS A 87 -2.73 -8.66 10.67
C HIS A 87 -3.21 -9.74 11.66
N PRO A 88 -2.84 -9.63 12.96
CA PRO A 88 -3.06 -10.69 13.94
C PRO A 88 -4.53 -10.99 14.22
N TYR A 89 -5.41 -10.02 13.98
CA TYR A 89 -6.84 -10.16 14.22
C TYR A 89 -7.62 -10.50 12.95
N GLY A 90 -6.97 -10.86 11.84
CA GLY A 90 -7.70 -11.18 10.61
C GLY A 90 -8.48 -12.47 10.75
N VAL A 91 -7.84 -13.47 11.33
CA VAL A 91 -8.44 -14.78 11.63
C VAL A 91 -9.19 -14.80 12.97
N LEU A 92 -8.91 -13.85 13.87
CA LEU A 92 -9.48 -13.82 15.23
C LEU A 92 -10.61 -12.79 15.41
N SER A 93 -10.83 -11.91 14.43
CA SER A 93 -11.91 -10.91 14.50
C SER A 93 -13.26 -11.52 14.13
N THR A 94 -14.33 -10.97 14.70
CA THR A 94 -15.70 -11.41 14.45
C THR A 94 -16.32 -10.79 13.19
N ASN A 95 -15.56 -9.95 12.48
CA ASN A 95 -16.01 -9.06 11.42
C ASN A 95 -14.92 -8.83 10.34
N PRO A 96 -14.20 -9.87 9.88
CA PRO A 96 -13.15 -9.67 8.90
C PRO A 96 -13.74 -9.10 7.61
N HIS A 97 -13.10 -8.06 7.10
CA HIS A 97 -13.53 -7.38 5.88
C HIS A 97 -12.31 -6.95 5.08
N TRP A 98 -12.49 -6.86 3.77
CA TRP A 98 -11.42 -6.44 2.88
C TRP A 98 -11.99 -5.72 1.67
N VAL A 99 -11.16 -4.86 1.09
CA VAL A 99 -11.38 -4.21 -0.20
C VAL A 99 -10.13 -4.41 -1.03
N VAL A 100 -10.30 -4.86 -2.27
CA VAL A 100 -9.24 -4.89 -3.28
C VAL A 100 -9.70 -4.02 -4.43
N ALA A 101 -8.84 -3.09 -4.84
CA ALA A 101 -8.94 -2.40 -6.12
C ALA A 101 -7.67 -2.71 -6.92
N ALA A 102 -7.82 -3.11 -8.16
CA ALA A 102 -6.69 -3.51 -9.00
C ALA A 102 -7.00 -3.31 -10.48
N ASP A 103 -5.94 -3.03 -11.24
CA ASP A 103 -5.88 -3.11 -12.69
C ASP A 103 -4.68 -3.98 -13.10
N GLU A 104 -4.33 -3.99 -14.39
CA GLU A 104 -3.25 -4.80 -14.95
C GLU A 104 -1.85 -4.36 -14.53
N LYS A 105 -1.75 -3.30 -13.72
CA LYS A 105 -0.50 -2.64 -13.36
C LYS A 105 -0.35 -2.39 -11.86
N THR A 106 -1.42 -2.21 -11.10
CA THR A 106 -1.38 -1.84 -9.69
C THR A 106 -2.46 -2.56 -8.90
N VAL A 107 -2.15 -2.89 -7.65
CA VAL A 107 -3.09 -3.44 -6.69
C VAL A 107 -3.04 -2.61 -5.41
N SER A 108 -4.19 -2.30 -4.87
CA SER A 108 -4.35 -1.84 -3.50
C SER A 108 -5.30 -2.74 -2.76
N ILE A 109 -4.85 -3.24 -1.61
CA ILE A 109 -5.65 -4.02 -0.68
C ILE A 109 -5.76 -3.29 0.64
N CYS A 110 -6.96 -3.26 1.19
CA CYS A 110 -7.22 -2.91 2.57
C CYS A 110 -7.84 -4.13 3.22
N TYR A 111 -7.31 -4.54 4.36
CA TYR A 111 -7.83 -5.62 5.16
C TYR A 111 -8.09 -5.08 6.56
N GLY A 112 -9.27 -5.33 7.09
CA GLY A 112 -9.67 -4.86 8.40
C GLY A 112 -10.41 -5.92 9.22
N GLY A 113 -10.37 -5.73 10.52
CA GLY A 113 -11.10 -6.51 11.51
C GLY A 113 -11.05 -5.79 12.86
N GLY A 114 -12.03 -6.00 13.72
CA GLY A 114 -12.07 -5.29 14.99
C GLY A 114 -13.07 -5.85 15.98
N ILE A 115 -12.81 -5.62 17.26
CA ILE A 115 -13.66 -6.16 18.33
C ILE A 115 -14.87 -5.22 18.55
N THR A 116 -14.76 -3.94 18.16
CA THR A 116 -15.82 -2.92 18.30
C THR A 116 -15.87 -1.99 17.10
N THR A 117 -17.04 -1.52 16.68
CA THR A 117 -17.24 -0.67 15.50
C THR A 117 -16.58 0.72 15.53
N SER A 118 -16.05 1.17 16.67
CA SER A 118 -15.45 2.49 16.84
C SER A 118 -13.94 2.51 16.56
N ASP A 119 -13.42 3.69 16.22
CA ASP A 119 -11.97 4.00 16.18
C ASP A 119 -11.37 4.06 17.60
N ALA A 120 -11.65 3.06 18.44
CA ALA A 120 -11.02 2.96 19.74
C ALA A 120 -9.56 2.54 19.55
N SER A 121 -8.67 3.16 20.33
CA SER A 121 -7.22 3.04 20.27
C SER A 121 -6.64 1.63 20.39
N ASN A 122 -7.46 0.60 20.60
CA ASN A 122 -7.08 -0.81 20.69
C ASN A 122 -8.10 -1.78 20.07
N ALA A 123 -9.06 -1.31 19.25
CA ALA A 123 -10.19 -2.15 18.82
C ALA A 123 -10.40 -2.26 17.31
N TYR A 124 -9.78 -1.38 16.51
CA TYR A 124 -9.73 -1.50 15.06
C TYR A 124 -8.32 -1.87 14.60
N TYR A 125 -8.22 -2.98 13.90
CA TYR A 125 -7.01 -3.43 13.23
C TYR A 125 -7.30 -3.33 11.73
N GLY A 126 -6.76 -2.30 11.11
CA GLY A 126 -6.63 -2.22 9.67
C GLY A 126 -5.19 -2.51 9.29
N THR A 127 -4.98 -3.05 8.11
CA THR A 127 -3.71 -2.97 7.41
C THR A 127 -4.00 -2.77 5.92
N ALA A 128 -3.13 -2.07 5.24
CA ALA A 128 -3.28 -1.88 3.81
C ALA A 128 -1.95 -2.07 3.10
N HIS A 129 -2.02 -2.49 1.85
CA HIS A 129 -0.88 -2.78 1.00
C HIS A 129 -1.17 -2.30 -0.42
N TYR A 130 -0.29 -1.47 -0.94
CA TYR A 130 -0.26 -0.99 -2.31
C TYR A 130 0.95 -1.61 -3.01
N PHE A 131 0.80 -2.23 -4.17
CA PHE A 131 1.94 -2.71 -4.94
C PHE A 131 1.69 -2.65 -6.44
N GLY A 132 2.78 -2.63 -7.21
CA GLY A 132 2.74 -2.48 -8.66
C GLY A 132 3.18 -1.08 -9.10
N ARG A 133 2.61 -0.61 -10.22
CA ARG A 133 3.07 0.58 -10.92
C ARG A 133 2.71 1.87 -10.16
N TYR A 134 3.62 2.84 -10.12
CA TYR A 134 3.34 4.24 -9.82
C TYR A 134 3.78 5.11 -11.01
N ILE A 135 3.26 6.33 -11.12
CA ILE A 135 3.63 7.27 -12.18
C ILE A 135 4.92 7.96 -11.76
N ASN A 136 6.04 7.63 -12.39
CA ASN A 136 7.35 8.19 -12.04
C ASN A 136 7.47 9.67 -12.42
N ALA A 137 8.01 10.48 -11.51
CA ALA A 137 8.13 11.93 -11.69
C ALA A 137 9.08 12.35 -12.83
N LEU A 138 10.02 11.48 -13.20
CA LEU A 138 10.98 11.71 -14.28
C LEU A 138 10.60 10.98 -15.58
N GLY A 139 9.43 10.33 -15.62
CA GLY A 139 8.96 9.60 -16.80
C GLY A 139 9.72 8.29 -17.08
N LEU A 140 10.43 7.74 -16.08
CA LEU A 140 11.01 6.39 -16.20
C LEU A 140 9.90 5.34 -16.30
N THR A 141 10.17 4.22 -16.98
CA THR A 141 9.17 3.18 -17.24
C THR A 141 9.63 1.79 -16.82
N GLY A 142 8.67 0.86 -16.69
CA GLY A 142 8.93 -0.56 -16.44
C GLY A 142 9.36 -0.80 -14.98
N PRO A 143 10.44 -1.56 -14.71
CA PRO A 143 10.88 -1.85 -13.34
C PRO A 143 11.14 -0.62 -12.45
N ALA A 144 11.43 0.54 -13.03
CA ALA A 144 11.60 1.79 -12.27
C ALA A 144 10.30 2.30 -11.63
N GLU A 145 9.15 1.85 -12.12
CA GLU A 145 7.83 2.22 -11.65
C GLU A 145 7.22 1.19 -10.68
N PHE A 146 7.93 0.12 -10.33
CA PHE A 146 7.38 -0.93 -9.47
C PHE A 146 7.71 -0.67 -7.99
N VAL A 147 6.66 -0.59 -7.15
CA VAL A 147 6.78 -0.42 -5.69
C VAL A 147 5.95 -1.43 -4.91
N SER A 148 6.28 -1.57 -3.64
CA SER A 148 5.47 -2.24 -2.62
C SER A 148 5.45 -1.35 -1.38
N LEU A 149 4.27 -0.89 -0.97
CA LEU A 149 4.05 0.05 0.11
C LEU A 149 2.94 -0.50 1.03
N GLY A 150 3.07 -0.33 2.35
CA GLY A 150 2.12 -0.82 3.33
C GLY A 150 2.66 -1.98 4.17
N GLY A 151 1.77 -2.60 4.94
CA GLY A 151 2.15 -3.50 6.02
C GLY A 151 2.88 -2.80 7.18
N ASN A 152 3.54 -3.60 8.03
CA ASN A 152 4.41 -3.20 9.12
C ASN A 152 5.89 -3.51 8.81
N TYR A 153 6.80 -2.79 9.46
CA TYR A 153 8.24 -3.10 9.48
C TYR A 153 8.53 -3.99 10.69
N ALA A 154 9.24 -5.11 10.49
CA ALA A 154 9.51 -6.11 11.55
C ALA A 154 10.35 -5.55 12.73
N THR A 155 11.08 -4.44 12.54
CA THR A 155 11.95 -3.85 13.55
C THR A 155 11.93 -2.32 13.48
N GLY A 156 11.16 -1.68 14.36
CA GLY A 156 11.35 -0.27 14.71
C GLY A 156 10.66 0.76 13.80
N ILE A 157 9.96 1.68 14.49
CA ILE A 157 9.53 3.04 14.11
C ILE A 157 9.26 3.28 12.62
N ALA A 158 7.99 3.50 12.29
CA ALA A 158 7.53 4.04 11.02
C ALA A 158 8.38 5.28 10.63
N PRO A 159 9.18 5.23 9.56
CA PRO A 159 10.09 6.32 9.19
C PRO A 159 9.36 7.59 8.75
N PHE A 160 8.08 7.44 8.39
CA PHE A 160 7.19 8.57 8.18
C PHE A 160 6.12 8.52 9.30
N GLY A 161 5.60 9.67 9.73
CA GLY A 161 4.57 9.70 10.77
C GLY A 161 3.26 9.21 10.16
N GLY A 162 2.99 7.90 10.31
CA GLY A 162 1.93 7.12 9.66
C GLY A 162 1.96 7.19 8.11
N GLY A 163 1.67 6.07 7.45
CA GLY A 163 1.60 5.97 5.99
C GLY A 163 1.83 4.55 5.50
N LEU A 164 1.66 4.32 4.18
CA LEU A 164 2.06 3.06 3.54
C LEU A 164 3.55 3.10 3.25
N TYR A 165 4.35 2.25 3.89
CA TYR A 165 5.81 2.19 3.70
C TYR A 165 6.28 0.99 2.93
N GLY A 166 7.40 1.12 2.26
CA GLY A 166 8.10 -0.06 1.79
C GLY A 166 9.27 0.27 0.90
N MET A 167 9.19 -0.20 -0.33
CA MET A 167 10.34 -0.35 -1.22
C MET A 167 9.95 -0.11 -2.68
N ALA A 168 10.92 0.36 -3.45
CA ALA A 168 10.88 0.41 -4.91
C ALA A 168 11.85 -0.62 -5.49
N LEU A 169 11.55 -1.12 -6.68
CA LEU A 169 12.39 -2.11 -7.35
C LEU A 169 13.69 -1.50 -7.86
N ARG A 170 13.63 -0.27 -8.38
CA ARG A 170 14.80 0.53 -8.79
C ARG A 170 14.79 1.93 -8.19
N ASN A 171 15.92 2.61 -8.25
CA ASN A 171 16.00 4.00 -7.82
C ASN A 171 15.09 4.86 -8.72
N PRO A 172 14.13 5.60 -8.14
CA PRO A 172 13.14 6.37 -8.91
C PRO A 172 13.75 7.56 -9.66
N PHE A 173 15.01 7.93 -9.39
CA PHE A 173 15.67 9.06 -10.04
C PHE A 173 16.63 8.65 -11.16
N THR A 174 17.16 7.43 -11.11
CA THR A 174 18.16 6.93 -12.08
C THR A 174 17.65 5.76 -12.91
N GLY A 175 16.63 5.04 -12.45
CA GLY A 175 16.16 3.80 -13.07
C GLY A 175 17.15 2.64 -12.94
N LEU A 176 18.17 2.78 -12.09
CA LEU A 176 19.20 1.78 -11.84
C LEU A 176 18.98 1.04 -10.51
N ILE A 177 19.75 -0.03 -10.32
CA ILE A 177 19.79 -0.85 -9.11
C ILE A 177 20.85 -0.25 -8.16
N ASP A 178 20.66 0.99 -7.72
CA ASP A 178 21.69 1.80 -7.01
C ASP A 178 21.16 2.57 -5.79
N GLN A 179 20.09 2.08 -5.16
CA GLN A 179 19.38 2.79 -4.08
C GLN A 179 20.20 3.02 -2.78
N GLY A 180 21.41 2.46 -2.69
CA GLY A 180 22.26 2.54 -1.51
C GLY A 180 21.76 1.74 -0.31
N ALA A 181 22.33 2.02 0.86
CA ALA A 181 21.95 1.38 2.10
C ALA A 181 20.67 1.99 2.69
N SER A 182 19.78 1.14 3.17
CA SER A 182 18.56 1.52 3.90
C SER A 182 17.68 2.59 3.20
N PRO A 183 17.35 2.44 1.91
CA PRO A 183 16.43 3.37 1.24
C PRO A 183 15.05 3.28 1.89
N ARG A 184 14.37 4.41 2.00
CA ARG A 184 13.03 4.50 2.60
C ARG A 184 12.05 5.08 1.60
N TYR A 185 10.90 4.44 1.47
CA TYR A 185 9.82 4.84 0.58
C TYR A 185 8.51 4.88 1.35
N GLY A 186 7.66 5.85 1.03
CA GLY A 186 6.36 6.01 1.66
C GLY A 186 5.34 6.68 0.74
N ALA A 187 4.09 6.25 0.87
CA ALA A 187 2.96 7.03 0.42
C ALA A 187 2.83 8.27 1.31
N SER A 188 2.75 9.44 0.69
CA SER A 188 2.56 10.72 1.37
C SER A 188 1.32 11.43 0.88
N ASN A 189 0.62 12.01 1.84
CA ASN A 189 -0.58 12.80 1.66
C ASN A 189 -0.24 14.19 1.14
N ALA A 190 -1.26 14.93 0.69
CA ALA A 190 -1.11 16.30 0.22
C ALA A 190 -0.62 17.28 1.31
N THR A 191 -0.86 16.99 2.60
CA THR A 191 -0.34 17.77 3.74
C THR A 191 0.93 17.16 4.28
N PHE A 192 2.07 17.82 4.04
CA PHE A 192 3.38 17.49 4.60
C PHE A 192 3.51 17.82 6.11
N ALA A 193 2.42 17.84 6.86
CA ALA A 193 2.45 18.19 8.27
C ALA A 193 2.73 16.95 9.12
N GLY A 194 3.91 16.89 9.72
CA GLY A 194 4.13 16.00 10.86
C GLY A 194 3.24 16.43 12.02
N GLY A 195 2.31 15.58 12.42
CA GLY A 195 1.44 15.80 13.59
C GLY A 195 0.01 15.29 13.35
N LEU A 196 -0.59 14.74 14.41
CA LEU A 196 -2.02 14.41 14.43
C LEU A 196 -2.82 15.72 14.42
N VAL A 197 -3.67 15.93 13.41
CA VAL A 197 -4.59 17.07 13.40
C VAL A 197 -5.83 16.67 14.21
N GLY A 198 -5.86 17.07 15.49
CA GLY A 198 -6.93 16.69 16.43
C GLY A 198 -8.29 17.37 16.20
N ALA A 199 -8.36 18.34 15.28
CA ALA A 199 -9.62 18.96 14.86
C ALA A 199 -9.44 19.59 13.48
N VAL A 200 -10.19 19.09 12.50
CA VAL A 200 -10.36 19.78 11.21
C VAL A 200 -11.65 20.58 11.26
N GLY A 201 -11.62 21.82 10.74
CA GLY A 201 -12.82 22.65 10.63
C GLY A 201 -13.94 21.93 9.88
N LYS A 202 -15.20 22.30 10.16
CA LYS A 202 -16.39 21.64 9.61
C LYS A 202 -16.33 21.63 8.08
N LEU A 203 -16.06 20.45 7.51
CA LEU A 203 -15.91 20.27 6.08
C LEU A 203 -17.25 20.18 5.38
N VAL A 204 -17.31 20.77 4.18
CA VAL A 204 -18.44 20.65 3.26
C VAL A 204 -18.02 19.68 2.16
N PRO A 205 -18.68 18.51 2.01
CA PRO A 205 -18.31 17.48 1.02
C PRO A 205 -18.19 18.00 -0.41
N ASP A 206 -18.93 19.05 -0.75
CA ASP A 206 -18.93 19.70 -2.08
C ASP A 206 -17.64 20.47 -2.39
N ARG A 207 -16.66 20.47 -1.48
CA ARG A 207 -15.38 21.19 -1.61
C ARG A 207 -14.15 20.30 -1.44
N LEU A 208 -14.33 18.98 -1.41
CA LEU A 208 -13.19 18.06 -1.35
C LEU A 208 -12.39 18.15 -2.66
N LEU A 209 -11.07 18.21 -2.54
CA LEU A 209 -10.12 18.29 -3.64
C LEU A 209 -9.25 17.04 -3.59
N LEU A 210 -9.71 15.97 -4.24
CA LEU A 210 -8.94 14.74 -4.28
C LEU A 210 -7.70 14.90 -5.15
N PHE A 211 -6.54 14.56 -4.59
CA PHE A 211 -5.27 14.48 -5.29
C PHE A 211 -4.76 13.04 -5.26
N ARG A 212 -4.01 12.63 -6.28
CA ARG A 212 -3.28 11.36 -6.20
C ARG A 212 -2.23 11.42 -5.08
N GLY A 213 -2.15 10.37 -4.29
CA GLY A 213 -1.12 10.20 -3.28
C GLY A 213 0.26 10.24 -3.93
N ALA A 214 1.22 10.82 -3.22
CA ALA A 214 2.59 10.92 -3.72
C ALA A 214 3.42 9.73 -3.22
N LEU A 215 4.33 9.25 -4.06
CA LEU A 215 5.46 8.45 -3.61
C LEU A 215 6.56 9.42 -3.17
N THR A 216 6.96 9.33 -1.91
CA THR A 216 8.14 10.02 -1.41
C THR A 216 9.19 9.02 -0.96
N CYS A 217 10.44 9.45 -1.03
CA CYS A 217 11.56 8.63 -0.63
C CYS A 217 12.68 9.46 -0.01
N TYR A 218 13.55 8.81 0.75
CA TYR A 218 14.79 9.41 1.22
C TYR A 218 15.85 8.33 1.46
N GLY A 219 17.10 8.76 1.51
CA GLY A 219 18.26 7.89 1.62
C GLY A 219 19.43 8.48 0.83
N THR A 220 20.65 8.28 1.32
CA THR A 220 21.85 8.83 0.69
C THR A 220 22.03 8.35 -0.75
N GLY A 221 21.67 7.10 -1.04
CA GLY A 221 21.68 6.56 -2.41
C GLY A 221 20.54 7.03 -3.30
N LEU A 222 19.52 7.72 -2.76
CA LEU A 222 18.38 8.23 -3.53
C LEU A 222 18.52 9.71 -3.85
N ASN A 223 18.63 10.53 -2.81
CA ASN A 223 18.62 11.99 -2.95
C ASN A 223 19.80 12.68 -2.24
N GLY A 224 20.83 11.90 -1.88
CA GLY A 224 22.03 12.42 -1.22
C GLY A 224 21.86 12.77 0.27
N THR A 225 20.68 12.53 0.88
CA THR A 225 20.43 12.87 2.29
C THR A 225 19.76 11.74 3.06
N THR A 226 19.98 11.67 4.38
CA THR A 226 19.38 10.65 5.26
C THR A 226 18.01 11.04 5.84
N GLY A 227 17.50 12.25 5.55
CA GLY A 227 16.28 12.75 6.20
C GLY A 227 15.46 13.75 5.40
N ALA A 228 15.96 14.31 4.29
CA ALA A 228 15.11 15.12 3.42
C ALA A 228 14.32 14.19 2.50
N ARG A 229 13.01 14.40 2.41
CA ARG A 229 12.14 13.61 1.53
C ARG A 229 12.18 14.19 0.12
N ALA A 230 12.36 13.34 -0.87
CA ALA A 230 12.22 13.68 -2.28
C ALA A 230 10.95 13.07 -2.86
N TYR A 231 10.32 13.83 -3.75
CA TYR A 231 9.16 13.38 -4.52
C TYR A 231 9.60 12.47 -5.66
N ALA A 232 9.08 11.24 -5.69
CA ALA A 232 9.43 10.24 -6.69
C ALA A 232 8.32 10.03 -7.73
N GLY A 233 7.07 10.39 -7.43
CA GLY A 233 5.95 10.21 -8.37
C GLY A 233 4.57 10.19 -7.73
N GLN A 234 3.56 9.77 -8.49
CA GLN A 234 2.17 9.64 -8.04
C GLN A 234 1.74 8.18 -7.97
N LEU A 235 0.94 7.83 -6.97
CA LEU A 235 0.37 6.50 -6.78
C LEU A 235 -0.94 6.39 -7.58
N ARG A 236 -1.07 5.32 -8.37
CA ARG A 236 -2.22 5.07 -9.26
C ARG A 236 -3.41 4.60 -8.43
N GLY A 237 -4.58 5.20 -8.64
CA GLY A 237 -5.81 4.82 -7.93
C GLY A 237 -5.86 5.15 -6.43
N LEU A 238 -4.76 5.61 -5.83
CA LEU A 238 -4.70 6.03 -4.44
C LEU A 238 -4.83 7.55 -4.33
N LEU A 239 -5.91 8.01 -3.72
CA LEU A 239 -6.24 9.42 -3.56
C LEU A 239 -6.06 9.87 -2.12
N SER A 240 -5.71 11.14 -1.92
CA SER A 240 -5.63 11.80 -0.63
C SER A 240 -6.43 13.09 -0.68
N GLU A 241 -6.99 13.45 0.47
CA GLU A 241 -7.71 14.71 0.67
C GLU A 241 -7.06 15.47 1.82
N PRO A 242 -6.48 16.68 1.59
CA PRO A 242 -5.86 17.49 2.63
C PRO A 242 -6.73 17.67 3.87
N ALA A 243 -8.03 17.86 3.67
CA ALA A 243 -8.94 18.14 4.77
C ALA A 243 -9.35 16.89 5.57
N LEU A 244 -9.23 15.70 4.98
CA LEU A 244 -9.53 14.45 5.68
C LEU A 244 -8.25 13.76 6.17
N CYS A 245 -7.08 14.28 5.81
CA CYS A 245 -5.80 13.77 6.25
C CYS A 245 -5.66 13.88 7.78
N GLY A 246 -5.39 12.75 8.45
CA GLY A 246 -5.26 12.68 9.90
C GLY A 246 -6.60 12.70 10.66
N SER A 247 -7.74 12.64 9.95
CA SER A 247 -9.05 12.47 10.56
C SER A 247 -9.37 10.99 10.73
N LEU A 248 -9.92 10.65 11.90
CA LEU A 248 -10.42 9.31 12.20
C LEU A 248 -11.54 8.90 11.23
N LEU A 249 -11.56 7.64 10.79
CA LEU A 249 -12.54 7.18 9.78
C LEU A 249 -14.00 7.34 10.27
N SER A 250 -14.26 7.13 11.56
CA SER A 250 -15.55 7.39 12.23
C SER A 250 -16.01 8.84 12.12
N SER A 251 -15.09 9.79 11.99
CA SER A 251 -15.39 11.21 11.76
C SER A 251 -15.58 11.53 10.28
N VAL A 252 -14.97 10.75 9.40
CA VAL A 252 -15.04 10.89 7.94
C VAL A 252 -16.34 10.30 7.38
N LEU A 253 -16.73 9.09 7.81
CA LEU A 253 -17.92 8.39 7.26
C LEU A 253 -19.22 9.22 7.33
N PRO A 254 -19.56 9.89 8.45
CA PRO A 254 -20.77 10.71 8.53
C PRO A 254 -20.80 11.88 7.56
N LEU A 255 -19.63 12.41 7.14
CA LEU A 255 -19.56 13.48 6.13
C LEU A 255 -20.11 13.01 4.78
N PHE A 256 -20.08 11.71 4.51
CA PHE A 256 -20.62 11.08 3.31
C PHE A 256 -21.99 10.42 3.54
N GLY A 257 -22.64 10.71 4.67
CA GLY A 257 -23.91 10.08 5.04
C GLY A 257 -23.80 8.59 5.41
N ALA A 258 -22.59 8.09 5.66
CA ALA A 258 -22.34 6.72 6.05
C ALA A 258 -22.24 6.58 7.59
N SER A 259 -22.84 5.52 8.12
CA SER A 259 -22.73 5.18 9.54
C SER A 259 -21.32 4.69 9.87
N ASP A 260 -20.85 4.91 11.11
CA ASP A 260 -19.62 4.28 11.60
C ASP A 260 -19.83 2.78 11.89
N THR A 261 -19.79 1.97 10.83
CA THR A 261 -19.96 0.51 10.88
C THR A 261 -18.96 -0.18 9.98
N TRP A 262 -18.63 -1.43 10.28
CA TRP A 262 -17.69 -2.24 9.48
C TRP A 262 -18.08 -2.32 8.01
N GLN A 263 -19.37 -2.46 7.72
CA GLN A 263 -19.89 -2.51 6.36
C GLN A 263 -19.67 -1.18 5.64
N SER A 264 -19.75 -0.05 6.33
CA SER A 264 -19.57 1.28 5.73
C SER A 264 -18.11 1.57 5.41
N ARG A 265 -17.18 0.97 6.17
CA ARG A 265 -15.73 1.11 5.97
C ARG A 265 -15.22 0.43 4.69
N VAL A 266 -16.00 -0.47 4.11
CA VAL A 266 -15.67 -1.18 2.85
C VAL A 266 -16.62 -0.88 1.70
N LYS A 267 -17.57 0.06 1.89
CA LYS A 267 -18.50 0.48 0.86
C LYS A 267 -17.97 1.68 0.09
N PRO A 268 -18.39 1.85 -1.18
CA PRO A 268 -18.09 3.06 -1.92
C PRO A 268 -18.79 4.26 -1.26
N LEU A 269 -18.04 5.32 -1.06
CA LEU A 269 -18.52 6.65 -0.71
C LEU A 269 -18.73 7.43 -2.01
N ALA A 270 -19.95 7.91 -2.22
CA ALA A 270 -20.28 8.70 -3.40
C ALA A 270 -19.89 10.16 -3.19
N LEU A 271 -19.27 10.75 -4.21
CA LEU A 271 -18.94 12.16 -4.28
C LEU A 271 -19.89 12.88 -5.24
N PRO A 272 -19.99 14.23 -5.13
CA PRO A 272 -20.60 15.03 -6.18
C PRO A 272 -20.00 14.70 -7.55
N GLY A 273 -20.86 14.63 -8.57
CA GLY A 273 -20.45 14.22 -9.93
C GLY A 273 -20.37 12.71 -10.17
N GLY A 274 -20.75 11.88 -9.18
CA GLY A 274 -20.89 10.43 -9.36
C GLY A 274 -19.61 9.62 -9.19
N LYS A 275 -18.48 10.28 -8.91
CA LYS A 275 -17.22 9.61 -8.57
C LYS A 275 -17.39 8.82 -7.27
N GLN A 276 -16.83 7.61 -7.22
CA GLN A 276 -16.86 6.75 -6.05
C GLN A 276 -15.45 6.52 -5.51
N ILE A 277 -15.33 6.58 -4.19
CA ILE A 277 -14.07 6.31 -3.49
C ILE A 277 -14.30 5.31 -2.35
N TYR A 278 -13.31 4.49 -2.03
CA TYR A 278 -13.36 3.55 -0.92
C TYR A 278 -12.38 4.00 0.17
N PRO A 279 -12.75 3.97 1.46
CA PRO A 279 -11.82 4.24 2.54
C PRO A 279 -10.60 3.29 2.50
N MET A 280 -9.39 3.83 2.65
CA MET A 280 -8.16 3.06 2.86
C MET A 280 -7.43 3.55 4.10
N PHE A 281 -7.80 2.99 5.25
CA PHE A 281 -7.33 3.42 6.58
C PHE A 281 -6.56 2.28 7.24
N ALA A 282 -5.23 2.36 7.14
CA ALA A 282 -4.31 1.24 7.39
C ALA A 282 -3.88 1.07 8.85
N ASN A 283 -4.24 1.99 9.76
CA ASN A 283 -3.92 1.90 11.20
C ASN A 283 -4.78 2.89 12.01
N SER A 284 -4.66 2.84 13.34
CA SER A 284 -5.37 3.71 14.30
C SER A 284 -4.98 5.19 14.24
N GLN A 285 -4.03 5.59 13.40
CA GLN A 285 -3.66 6.99 13.16
C GLN A 285 -4.34 7.57 11.90
N ASP A 286 -5.21 6.79 11.25
CA ASP A 286 -6.22 7.18 10.25
C ASP A 286 -5.82 8.34 9.32
N GLN A 287 -5.16 7.98 8.23
CA GLN A 287 -4.47 8.94 7.39
C GLN A 287 -5.16 9.27 6.08
N GLY A 288 -6.49 9.13 5.97
CA GLY A 288 -7.24 9.80 4.90
C GLY A 288 -6.82 9.47 3.45
N PHE A 289 -6.35 8.25 3.18
CA PHE A 289 -6.28 7.76 1.81
C PHE A 289 -7.61 7.13 1.39
N PHE A 290 -7.91 7.25 0.12
CA PHE A 290 -9.07 6.65 -0.51
C PHE A 290 -8.66 5.93 -1.80
N LEU A 291 -9.25 4.77 -2.06
CA LEU A 291 -9.13 4.11 -3.35
C LEU A 291 -10.15 4.66 -4.32
N SER A 292 -9.72 5.06 -5.51
CA SER A 292 -10.62 5.50 -6.55
C SER A 292 -11.27 4.35 -7.30
N ALA A 293 -12.57 4.45 -7.53
CA ALA A 293 -13.28 3.60 -8.49
C ALA A 293 -13.22 4.13 -9.93
N ASP A 294 -12.71 5.35 -10.14
CA ASP A 294 -12.66 6.02 -11.44
C ASP A 294 -11.43 5.56 -12.23
N PRO A 295 -11.58 4.95 -13.43
CA PRO A 295 -10.46 4.52 -14.26
C PRO A 295 -9.44 5.63 -14.58
N GLY A 296 -9.88 6.89 -14.64
CA GLY A 296 -8.99 8.03 -14.90
C GLY A 296 -7.96 8.27 -13.80
N ASP A 297 -8.17 7.78 -12.59
CA ASP A 297 -7.18 7.88 -11.52
C ASP A 297 -6.12 6.76 -11.58
N TRP A 298 -6.35 5.75 -12.41
CA TRP A 298 -5.44 4.63 -12.61
C TRP A 298 -4.55 4.81 -13.83
N SER A 299 -4.87 5.69 -14.79
CA SER A 299 -4.01 5.99 -15.94
C SER A 299 -2.82 6.89 -15.60
#